data_AF-A0A947GH16-F1
#
_entry.id   AF-A0A947GH16-F1
#
_cell.length_a   1.000
_cell.length_b   1.000
_cell.length_c   1.000
_cell.angle_alpha   90.00
_cell.angle_beta   90.00
_cell.angle_gamma   90.00
#
_symmetry.space_group_name_H-M   'P 1'
#
loop_
_entity.id
_entity.type
_entity.pdbx_description
1 polymer ?
#
loop_
_entity_poly.entity_id
_entity_poly.type
_entity_poly.pdbx_seq_one_letter_code
_entity_poly.pdbx_strand_id
1 'polypeptide(L)'
;MASQFPYAAIGMAILRRAIKENVGYKPVPPQHTSTIGRLKYEKKYGVPVHGAAALVIGRRAMGFRERITREVRDFVLRVKERRKPTGDLRPREGTGMTRKVEAALQALETKLLLHNGLARRQQESFFSCWRELKILALAFR
;
A
#
# COMPACT_ATOMS: atom_id res chain seq x y z
N MET A 1 19.84 -10.67 1.23
CA MET A 1 20.57 -10.50 -0.05
C MET A 1 20.66 -9.01 -0.33
N ALA A 2 21.84 -8.41 -0.17
CA ALA A 2 22.09 -7.09 -0.72
C ALA A 2 22.31 -7.29 -2.22
N SER A 3 21.34 -6.89 -3.05
CA SER A 3 21.54 -6.85 -4.49
C SER A 3 22.73 -5.94 -4.79
N GLN A 4 23.68 -6.37 -5.62
CA GLN A 4 24.85 -5.58 -6.04
C GLN A 4 24.50 -4.39 -6.96
N PHE A 5 23.25 -3.92 -6.89
CA PHE A 5 22.73 -2.85 -7.69
C PHE A 5 23.08 -1.49 -7.04
N PRO A 6 23.72 -0.56 -7.76
CA PRO A 6 24.25 0.68 -7.20
C PRO A 6 23.17 1.77 -7.07
N TYR A 7 22.17 1.56 -6.20
CA TYR A 7 21.04 2.48 -6.01
C TYR A 7 21.47 3.93 -5.71
N ALA A 8 22.48 4.11 -4.87
CA ALA A 8 22.98 5.43 -4.50
C ALA A 8 23.56 6.19 -5.71
N ALA A 9 24.36 5.50 -6.53
CA ALA A 9 24.96 6.09 -7.73
C ALA A 9 23.88 6.51 -8.74
N ILE A 10 22.87 5.66 -8.95
CA ILE A 10 21.75 5.94 -9.85
C ILE A 10 20.93 7.13 -9.33
N GLY A 11 20.60 7.14 -8.04
CA GLY A 11 19.89 8.27 -7.43
C GLY A 11 20.65 9.58 -7.61
N MET A 12 21.96 9.58 -7.35
CA MET A 12 22.80 10.76 -7.54
C MET A 12 22.90 11.20 -9.00
N ALA A 13 23.01 10.26 -9.94
CA ALA A 13 23.04 10.57 -11.37
C ALA A 13 21.74 11.25 -11.83
N ILE A 14 20.58 10.76 -11.37
CA ILE A 14 19.27 11.35 -11.67
C ILE A 14 19.18 12.78 -11.11
N LEU A 15 19.57 12.98 -9.85
CA LEU A 15 19.53 14.30 -9.21
C LEU A 15 20.48 15.30 -9.89
N ARG A 16 21.70 14.88 -10.24
CA ARG A 16 22.66 15.72 -10.98
C ARG A 16 22.11 16.11 -12.35
N ARG A 17 21.44 15.20 -13.05
CA ARG A 17 20.80 15.52 -14.33
C ARG A 17 19.67 16.51 -14.16
N ALA A 18 18.80 16.32 -13.16
CA ALA A 18 17.71 17.26 -12.88
C ALA A 18 18.23 18.68 -12.61
N ILE A 19 19.30 18.82 -11.80
CA ILE A 19 19.94 20.11 -11.54
C ILE A 19 20.51 20.73 -12.84
N LYS A 20 21.22 19.93 -13.64
CA LYS A 20 21.80 20.40 -14.92
C LYS A 20 20.74 20.93 -15.89
N GLU A 21 19.57 20.28 -15.92
CA GLU A 21 18.44 20.65 -16.79
C GLU A 21 17.49 21.69 -16.15
N ASN A 22 17.84 22.25 -14.98
CA ASN A 22 16.97 23.16 -14.21
C ASN A 22 15.58 22.58 -13.89
N VAL A 23 15.49 21.26 -13.68
CA VAL A 23 14.26 20.56 -13.29
C VAL A 23 14.19 20.45 -11.77
N GLY A 24 13.18 21.07 -11.18
CA GLY A 24 12.91 20.95 -9.74
C GLY A 24 12.56 19.52 -9.35
N TYR A 25 13.10 19.05 -8.22
CA TYR A 25 12.78 17.73 -7.65
C TYR A 25 12.40 17.85 -6.17
N LYS A 26 11.67 16.84 -5.70
CA LYS A 26 11.25 16.76 -4.29
C LYS A 26 11.39 15.33 -3.78
N PRO A 27 12.20 15.08 -2.74
CA PRO A 27 12.24 13.78 -2.12
C PRO A 27 10.92 13.50 -1.41
N VAL A 28 10.40 12.29 -1.60
CA VAL A 28 9.10 11.86 -1.11
C VAL A 28 9.28 10.53 -0.40
N PRO A 29 8.66 10.33 0.77
CA PRO A 29 8.83 9.10 1.52
C PRO A 29 8.11 7.96 0.76
N PRO A 30 8.70 6.76 0.55
CA PRO A 30 8.19 5.76 -0.41
C PRO A 30 7.16 4.76 0.15
N GLN A 31 6.68 4.96 1.38
CA GLN A 31 5.92 3.96 2.14
C GLN A 31 4.59 3.62 1.45
N HIS A 32 4.35 2.32 1.32
CA HIS A 32 3.10 1.71 0.85
C HIS A 32 2.64 2.14 -0.55
N THR A 33 3.50 2.76 -1.35
CA THR A 33 3.17 3.30 -2.69
C THR A 33 2.58 2.25 -3.62
N SER A 34 3.14 1.03 -3.64
CA SER A 34 2.62 -0.08 -4.45
C SER A 34 1.28 -0.62 -3.95
N THR A 35 1.10 -0.76 -2.63
CA THR A 35 -0.18 -1.20 -2.03
C THR A 35 -1.29 -0.20 -2.33
N ILE A 36 -1.01 1.09 -2.13
CA ILE A 36 -1.95 2.18 -2.42
C ILE A 36 -2.29 2.19 -3.91
N GLY A 37 -1.26 2.10 -4.77
CA GLY A 37 -1.43 2.04 -6.22
C GLY A 37 -2.34 0.89 -6.66
N ARG A 38 -2.05 -0.33 -6.19
CA ARG A 38 -2.84 -1.54 -6.46
C ARG A 38 -4.31 -1.39 -6.04
N LEU A 39 -4.55 -0.95 -4.80
CA LEU A 39 -5.90 -0.91 -4.25
C LEU A 39 -6.75 0.25 -4.78
N LYS A 40 -6.14 1.39 -5.14
CA LYS A 40 -6.89 2.59 -5.53
C LYS A 40 -6.87 2.89 -7.03
N TYR A 41 -5.77 2.60 -7.71
CA TYR A 41 -5.47 3.20 -9.01
C TYR A 41 -5.28 2.21 -10.14
N GLU A 42 -4.81 0.99 -9.86
CA GLU A 42 -4.63 -0.07 -10.85
C GLU A 42 -5.93 -0.37 -11.60
N LYS A 43 -6.99 -0.79 -10.89
CA LYS A 43 -8.30 -1.07 -11.50
C LYS A 43 -9.00 0.19 -12.04
N LYS A 44 -8.81 1.32 -11.38
CA LYS A 44 -9.49 2.58 -11.72
C LYS A 44 -9.00 3.17 -13.04
N TYR A 45 -7.70 3.10 -13.30
CA TYR A 45 -7.08 3.68 -14.49
C TYR A 45 -6.60 2.64 -15.51
N GLY A 46 -6.75 1.34 -15.22
CA GLY A 46 -6.27 0.27 -16.10
C GLY A 46 -4.75 0.26 -16.28
N VAL A 47 -4.01 0.75 -15.29
CA VAL A 47 -2.54 0.85 -15.34
C VAL A 47 -1.88 -0.26 -14.53
N PRO A 48 -0.69 -0.74 -14.94
CA PRO A 48 0.04 -1.74 -14.15
C PRO A 48 0.40 -1.19 -12.76
N VAL A 49 0.57 -2.07 -11.78
CA VAL A 49 0.86 -1.71 -10.38
C VAL A 49 2.04 -0.73 -10.22
N HIS A 50 3.07 -0.83 -11.06
CA HIS A 50 4.21 0.08 -11.03
C HIS A 50 3.87 1.49 -11.50
N GLY A 51 3.03 1.62 -12.54
CA GLY A 51 2.50 2.91 -12.98
C GLY A 51 1.58 3.52 -11.93
N ALA A 52 0.74 2.70 -11.30
CA ALA A 52 -0.09 3.13 -10.17
C ALA A 52 0.76 3.61 -8.98
N ALA A 53 1.87 2.95 -8.67
CA ALA A 53 2.78 3.35 -7.61
C ALA A 53 3.48 4.69 -7.93
N ALA A 54 3.89 4.90 -9.19
CA ALA A 54 4.46 6.17 -9.64
C ALA A 54 3.45 7.32 -9.49
N LEU A 55 2.18 7.08 -9.82
CA LEU A 55 1.10 8.05 -9.59
C LEU A 55 0.97 8.44 -8.11
N VAL A 56 1.06 7.48 -7.19
CA VAL A 56 1.03 7.75 -5.74
C VAL A 56 2.21 8.63 -5.31
N ILE A 57 3.42 8.36 -5.83
CA ILE A 57 4.61 9.17 -5.52
C ILE A 57 4.39 10.63 -6.00
N GLY A 58 3.89 10.82 -7.22
CA GLY A 58 3.58 12.15 -7.76
C GLY A 58 2.54 12.90 -6.92
N ARG A 59 1.44 12.24 -6.56
CA ARG A 59 0.41 12.80 -5.67
C ARG A 59 0.97 13.22 -4.31
N ARG A 60 1.88 12.42 -3.76
CA ARG A 60 2.54 12.70 -2.50
C ARG A 60 3.52 13.88 -2.63
N ALA A 61 4.21 14.02 -3.75
CA ALA A 61 5.03 15.21 -4.04
C ALA A 61 4.18 16.49 -4.03
N MET A 62 3.00 16.44 -4.66
CA MET A 62 2.00 17.52 -4.74
C MET A 62 1.30 17.81 -3.40
N GLY A 63 1.44 16.95 -2.39
CA GLY A 63 0.88 17.16 -1.06
C GLY A 63 -0.52 16.59 -0.83
N PHE A 64 -1.01 15.75 -1.74
CA PHE A 64 -2.30 15.08 -1.53
C PHE A 64 -2.24 14.04 -0.40
N ARG A 65 -3.33 13.96 0.36
CA ARG A 65 -3.54 12.97 1.42
C ARG A 65 -4.09 11.67 0.85
N GLU A 66 -3.53 10.55 1.29
CA GLU A 66 -3.96 9.22 0.85
C GLU A 66 -5.11 8.70 1.71
N ARG A 67 -6.30 9.24 1.41
CA ARG A 67 -7.57 8.84 2.02
C ARG A 67 -7.97 7.42 1.60
N ILE A 68 -8.64 6.73 2.50
CA ILE A 68 -9.33 5.47 2.25
C ILE A 68 -10.60 5.77 1.45
N THR A 69 -10.64 5.21 0.25
CA THR A 69 -11.77 5.30 -0.68
C THR A 69 -12.70 4.10 -0.51
N ARG A 70 -13.85 4.12 -1.21
CA ARG A 70 -14.85 3.04 -1.12
C ARG A 70 -14.29 1.72 -1.63
N GLU A 71 -13.51 1.76 -2.70
CA GLU A 71 -12.91 0.56 -3.32
C GLU A 71 -12.00 -0.22 -2.36
N VAL A 72 -11.30 0.51 -1.47
CA VAL A 72 -10.47 -0.09 -0.43
C VAL A 72 -11.33 -0.76 0.64
N ARG A 73 -12.46 -0.14 1.02
CA ARG A 73 -13.41 -0.76 1.96
C ARG A 73 -14.06 -1.99 1.34
N ASP A 74 -14.44 -1.94 0.07
CA ASP A 74 -15.01 -3.07 -0.67
C ASP A 74 -14.02 -4.22 -0.80
N PHE A 75 -12.72 -3.93 -0.97
CA PHE A 75 -11.68 -4.95 -0.90
C PHE A 75 -11.67 -5.66 0.46
N VAL A 76 -11.73 -4.91 1.56
CA VAL A 76 -11.76 -5.47 2.92
C VAL A 76 -13.04 -6.29 3.14
N LEU A 77 -14.19 -5.83 2.65
CA LEU A 77 -15.44 -6.58 2.74
C LEU A 77 -15.36 -7.90 1.97
N ARG A 78 -14.86 -7.91 0.73
CA ARG A 78 -14.63 -9.14 -0.04
C ARG A 78 -13.69 -10.11 0.67
N VAL A 79 -12.66 -9.59 1.32
CA VAL A 79 -11.74 -10.39 2.14
C VAL A 79 -12.48 -11.02 3.33
N LYS A 80 -13.36 -10.27 4.00
CA LYS A 80 -14.21 -10.79 5.09
C LYS A 80 -15.27 -11.79 4.59
N GLU A 81 -15.79 -11.63 3.38
CA GLU A 81 -16.75 -12.57 2.77
C GLU A 81 -16.09 -13.88 2.40
N ARG A 82 -14.92 -13.84 1.73
CA ARG A 82 -14.11 -15.02 1.43
C ARG A 82 -13.66 -15.77 2.68
N ARG A 83 -13.63 -15.10 3.83
CA ARG A 83 -13.36 -15.71 5.14
C ARG A 83 -14.55 -16.56 5.64
N LYS A 84 -15.81 -16.27 5.25
CA LYS A 84 -16.96 -17.03 5.78
C LYS A 84 -16.73 -18.53 5.48
N PRO A 85 -16.63 -19.39 6.50
CA PRO A 85 -16.30 -20.78 6.31
C PRO A 85 -17.41 -21.45 5.50
N THR A 86 -17.06 -21.98 4.34
CA THR A 86 -17.91 -22.95 3.64
C THR A 86 -17.56 -24.32 4.21
N GLY A 87 -18.25 -24.74 5.28
CA GLY A 87 -18.12 -26.08 5.86
C GLY A 87 -17.17 -26.26 7.07
N ASP A 88 -17.24 -27.46 7.67
CA ASP A 88 -16.80 -27.85 9.02
C ASP A 88 -15.40 -27.41 9.47
N LEU A 89 -15.35 -26.90 10.71
CA LEU A 89 -14.19 -26.41 11.45
C LEU A 89 -13.26 -27.55 11.90
N ARG A 90 -12.54 -28.19 10.97
CA ARG A 90 -11.34 -28.97 11.32
C ARG A 90 -10.08 -28.22 10.90
N PRO A 91 -9.09 -28.04 11.78
CA PRO A 91 -7.84 -27.38 11.46
C PRO A 91 -6.99 -28.30 10.57
N ARG A 92 -7.29 -28.32 9.27
CA ARG A 92 -6.50 -29.05 8.28
C ARG A 92 -5.30 -28.18 7.89
N GLU A 93 -4.10 -28.70 8.07
CA GLU A 93 -2.78 -28.08 7.88
C GLU A 93 -2.46 -27.55 6.46
N GLY A 94 -3.44 -27.37 5.57
CA GLY A 94 -3.20 -26.98 4.17
C GLY A 94 -3.57 -25.55 3.79
N THR A 95 -4.58 -24.94 4.43
CA THR A 95 -5.21 -23.70 3.90
C THR A 95 -5.93 -22.89 4.98
N GLY A 96 -5.43 -22.94 6.22
CA GLY A 96 -5.88 -22.08 7.31
C GLY A 96 -5.19 -20.71 7.25
N MET A 97 -5.97 -19.63 7.15
CA MET A 97 -5.43 -18.26 7.24
C MET A 97 -4.57 -18.10 8.50
N THR A 98 -3.36 -17.56 8.33
CA THR A 98 -2.43 -17.35 9.45
C THR A 98 -3.03 -16.41 10.51
N ARG A 99 -2.73 -16.62 11.80
CA ARG A 99 -3.06 -15.70 12.91
C ARG A 99 -2.76 -14.22 12.60
N LYS A 100 -1.77 -13.98 11.73
CA LYS A 100 -1.39 -12.65 11.23
C LYS A 100 -2.48 -11.96 10.40
N VAL A 101 -3.22 -12.70 9.58
CA VAL A 101 -4.33 -12.18 8.76
C VAL A 101 -5.50 -11.78 9.65
N GLU A 102 -5.82 -12.59 10.67
CA GLU A 102 -6.88 -12.28 11.62
C GLU A 102 -6.54 -11.04 12.47
N ALA A 103 -5.33 -10.99 13.02
CA ALA A 103 -4.85 -9.83 13.74
C ALA A 103 -4.84 -8.57 12.86
N ALA A 104 -4.47 -8.70 11.58
CA ALA A 104 -4.53 -7.60 10.63
C ALA A 104 -5.97 -7.11 10.40
N LEU A 105 -6.94 -8.02 10.23
CA LEU A 105 -8.35 -7.65 10.07
C LEU A 105 -8.91 -6.92 11.29
N GLN A 106 -8.64 -7.42 12.50
CA GLN A 106 -9.08 -6.79 13.75
C GLN A 106 -8.48 -5.37 13.89
N ALA A 107 -7.17 -5.22 13.68
CA ALA A 107 -6.51 -3.92 13.75
C ALA A 107 -7.01 -2.94 12.67
N LEU A 108 -7.41 -3.46 11.51
CA LEU A 108 -7.86 -2.66 10.38
C LEU A 108 -9.22 -1.98 10.67
N GLU A 109 -10.11 -2.63 11.41
CA GLU A 109 -11.44 -2.08 11.72
C GLU A 109 -11.34 -0.72 12.43
N THR A 110 -10.50 -0.63 13.46
CA THR A 110 -10.29 0.63 14.20
C THR A 110 -9.52 1.64 13.35
N LYS A 111 -8.47 1.20 12.64
CA LYS A 111 -7.61 2.11 11.88
C LYS A 111 -8.29 2.73 10.67
N LEU A 112 -9.18 2.01 9.97
CA LEU A 112 -9.88 2.55 8.78
C LEU A 112 -10.83 3.70 9.13
N LEU A 113 -11.45 3.66 10.30
CA LEU A 113 -12.34 4.71 10.77
C LEU A 113 -11.58 6.02 11.01
N LEU A 114 -10.40 5.92 11.63
CA LEU A 114 -9.59 7.09 12.03
C LEU A 114 -8.72 7.65 10.90
N HIS A 115 -8.29 6.80 9.95
CA HIS A 115 -7.23 7.14 8.98
C HIS A 115 -7.53 8.40 8.15
N ASN A 116 -8.78 8.65 7.77
CA ASN A 116 -9.14 9.82 6.97
C ASN A 116 -8.97 11.15 7.72
N GLY A 117 -9.07 11.14 9.06
CA GLY A 117 -8.83 12.30 9.91
C GLY A 117 -7.34 12.59 10.18
N LEU A 118 -6.48 11.56 10.12
CA LEU A 118 -5.06 11.64 10.51
C LEU A 118 -4.24 12.57 9.62
N ALA A 119 -3.34 13.36 10.20
CA ALA A 119 -2.44 14.24 9.45
C ALA A 119 -1.68 13.49 8.35
N ARG A 120 -1.27 14.20 7.30
CA ARG A 120 -0.55 13.60 6.17
C ARG A 120 0.64 12.72 6.60
N ARG A 121 1.49 13.22 7.51
CA ARG A 121 2.64 12.46 8.02
C ARG A 121 2.25 11.16 8.71
N GLN A 122 1.09 11.13 9.39
CA GLN A 122 0.57 9.93 10.06
C GLN A 122 0.01 8.93 9.04
N GLN A 123 -0.67 9.41 7.98
CA GLN A 123 -1.16 8.55 6.89
C GLN A 123 -0.02 7.89 6.11
N GLU A 124 1.11 8.59 5.97
CA GLU A 124 2.31 8.11 5.28
C GLU A 124 3.23 7.25 6.17
N SER A 125 2.90 7.11 7.45
CA SER A 125 3.68 6.30 8.39
C SER A 125 3.71 4.84 7.95
N PHE A 126 4.84 4.18 8.24
CA PHE A 126 4.99 2.75 8.01
C PHE A 126 3.93 1.92 8.76
N PHE A 127 3.50 2.37 9.94
CA PHE A 127 2.52 1.68 10.79
C PHE A 127 1.06 2.12 10.56
N SER A 128 0.81 2.89 9.51
CA SER A 128 -0.55 3.24 9.06
C SER A 128 -1.35 2.00 8.65
N CYS A 129 -2.67 2.17 8.45
CA CYS A 129 -3.57 1.10 8.01
C CYS A 129 -3.12 0.39 6.72
N TRP A 130 -2.29 1.05 5.91
CA TRP A 130 -1.73 0.50 4.68
C TRP A 130 -0.81 -0.70 4.93
N ARG A 131 -0.23 -0.82 6.13
CA ARG A 131 0.54 -2.00 6.53
C ARG A 131 -0.35 -3.23 6.62
N GLU A 132 -1.48 -3.12 7.31
CA GLU A 132 -2.44 -4.22 7.43
C GLU A 132 -3.06 -4.54 6.06
N LEU A 133 -3.41 -3.52 5.27
CA LEU A 133 -3.89 -3.72 3.90
C LEU A 133 -2.86 -4.43 3.00
N LYS A 134 -1.57 -4.16 3.18
CA LYS A 134 -0.50 -4.87 2.46
C LYS A 134 -0.48 -6.36 2.84
N ILE A 135 -0.59 -6.68 4.12
CA ILE A 135 -0.64 -8.08 4.59
C ILE A 135 -1.82 -8.81 3.96
N LEU A 136 -3.00 -8.18 3.96
CA LEU A 136 -4.19 -8.74 3.33
C LEU A 136 -4.01 -8.88 1.81
N ALA A 137 -3.50 -7.87 1.12
CA ALA A 137 -3.28 -7.93 -0.32
C ALA A 137 -2.25 -8.99 -0.76
N LEU A 138 -1.33 -9.38 0.12
CA LEU A 138 -0.38 -10.47 -0.12
C LEU A 138 -0.99 -11.84 0.18
N ALA A 139 -1.80 -11.95 1.24
CA ALA A 139 -2.45 -13.20 1.62
C ALA A 139 -3.55 -13.63 0.64
N PHE A 140 -4.23 -12.67 0.01
CA PHE A 140 -5.34 -12.90 -0.93
C PHE A 140 -4.93 -12.61 -2.39
N ARG A 141 -3.65 -12.78 -2.73
CA ARG A 141 -3.15 -12.54 -4.09
C ARG A 141 -3.75 -13.52 -5.09
#